data_AF-A0A6L8DUC0-F1
#
_entry.id   AF-A0A6L8DUC0-F1
#
_cell.length_a   1.000
_cell.length_b   1.000
_cell.length_c   1.000
_cell.angle_alpha   90.00
_cell.angle_beta   90.00
_cell.angle_gamma   90.00
#
_symmetry.space_group_name_H-M   'P 1'
#
loop_
_entity.id
_entity.type
_entity.pdbx_description
1 polymer ?
#
loop_
_entity_poly.entity_id
_entity_poly.type
_entity_poly.pdbx_seq_one_letter_code
_entity_poly.pdbx_strand_id
1 'polypeptide(L)'
;MRDLLEGKASLVAASMRRAATVAGFSRDTRTPVDTCADYLLKYAPYLHYDRYLAAGYPIATGVIEGACRHLVRDRMELTGARSRLVGAEAVLKLRALRVSGDFDAYWDFHEAREYERNHAQRYADGIAPPVTEPPPSPCSPRLRRVK
;
A
#
# COMPACT_ATOMS: atom_id res chain seq x y z
N MET A 1 4.36 -0.30 28.30
CA MET A 1 3.91 -0.26 26.88
C MET A 1 2.39 -0.24 26.77
N ARG A 2 1.65 -1.03 27.58
CA ARG A 2 0.18 -1.03 27.61
C ARG A 2 -0.46 0.36 27.72
N ASP A 3 0.00 1.21 28.62
CA ASP A 3 -0.56 2.57 28.81
C ASP A 3 -0.49 3.46 27.56
N LEU A 4 0.53 3.26 26.71
CA LEU A 4 0.64 3.99 25.44
C LEU A 4 -0.45 3.54 24.46
N LEU A 5 -0.75 2.23 24.41
CA LEU A 5 -1.83 1.67 23.59
C LEU A 5 -3.20 2.09 24.09
N GLU A 6 -3.32 2.45 25.37
CA GLU A 6 -4.52 3.02 25.98
C GLU A 6 -4.61 4.55 25.80
N GLY A 7 -3.76 5.15 24.97
CA GLY A 7 -3.79 6.60 24.67
C GLY A 7 -3.20 7.48 25.78
N LYS A 8 -2.53 6.91 26.79
CA LYS A 8 -2.00 7.64 27.96
C LYS A 8 -0.57 8.14 27.74
N ALA A 9 -0.27 8.69 26.56
CA ALA A 9 1.09 9.11 26.17
C ALA A 9 1.75 10.09 27.16
N SER A 10 1.01 11.08 27.65
CA SER A 10 1.51 12.05 28.63
C SER A 10 1.83 11.42 29.99
N LEU A 11 1.04 10.44 30.42
CA LEU A 11 1.29 9.70 31.66
C LEU A 11 2.57 8.86 31.54
N VAL A 12 2.75 8.19 30.39
CA VAL A 12 3.96 7.43 30.09
C VAL A 12 5.18 8.36 30.13
N ALA A 13 5.14 9.51 29.46
CA ALA A 13 6.22 10.49 29.48
C ALA A 13 6.58 10.95 30.91
N ALA A 14 5.58 11.24 31.74
CA ALA A 14 5.78 11.62 33.13
C ALA A 14 6.41 10.48 33.97
N SER A 15 5.93 9.25 33.79
CA SER A 15 6.47 8.07 34.47
C SER A 15 7.92 7.78 34.10
N MET A 16 8.30 7.94 32.83
CA MET A 16 9.67 7.77 32.35
C MET A 16 10.64 8.74 33.01
N ARG A 17 10.25 10.03 33.06
CA ARG A 17 11.04 11.08 33.73
C ARG A 17 11.17 10.84 35.23
N ARG A 18 10.08 10.40 35.88
CA ARG A 18 10.10 10.06 37.31
C ARG A 18 11.01 8.87 37.57
N ALA A 19 10.92 7.82 36.76
CA ALA A 19 11.77 6.63 36.89
C ALA A 19 13.26 6.98 36.75
N ALA A 20 13.64 7.79 35.76
CA ALA A 20 15.03 8.26 35.61
C ALA A 20 15.51 9.09 36.81
N THR A 21 14.62 9.89 37.41
CA THR A 21 14.93 10.68 38.61
C THR A 21 15.15 9.78 39.82
N VAL A 22 14.26 8.80 40.05
CA VAL A 22 14.36 7.84 41.16
C VAL A 22 15.59 6.93 41.01
N ALA A 23 15.97 6.58 39.78
CA ALA A 23 17.17 5.82 39.48
C ALA A 23 18.48 6.62 39.63
N GLY A 24 18.42 7.92 39.95
CA GLY A 24 19.59 8.76 40.17
C GLY A 24 20.44 8.99 38.91
N PHE A 25 19.83 8.98 37.73
CA PHE A 25 20.57 9.20 36.48
C PHE A 25 21.18 10.59 36.43
N SER A 26 22.44 10.67 36.02
CA SER A 26 23.12 11.92 35.71
C SER A 26 22.44 12.62 34.53
N ARG A 27 22.71 13.92 34.37
CA ARG A 27 22.10 14.71 33.29
C ARG A 27 22.34 14.09 31.91
N ASP A 28 23.57 13.66 31.64
CA ASP A 28 23.95 13.09 30.35
C ASP A 28 23.25 11.75 30.10
N THR A 29 23.22 10.87 31.11
CA THR A 29 22.57 9.55 31.02
C THR A 29 21.04 9.63 30.95
N ARG A 30 20.45 10.72 31.43
CA ARG A 30 19.01 10.99 31.36
C ARG A 30 18.55 11.53 30.00
N THR A 31 19.44 12.13 29.21
CA THR A 31 19.12 12.80 27.93
C THR A 31 18.24 11.97 26.98
N PRO A 32 18.50 10.65 26.75
CA PRO A 32 17.65 9.84 25.88
C PRO A 32 16.22 9.67 26.41
N VAL A 33 16.08 9.55 27.74
CA VAL A 33 14.77 9.42 28.41
C VAL A 33 13.97 10.70 28.26
N ASP A 34 14.60 11.85 28.51
CA ASP A 34 13.93 13.14 28.38
C ASP A 34 13.54 13.43 26.93
N THR A 35 14.40 13.08 25.97
CA THR A 35 14.12 13.21 24.53
C THR A 35 12.92 12.35 24.12
N CYS A 36 12.83 11.11 24.61
CA CYS A 36 11.69 10.24 24.34
C CYS A 36 10.39 10.80 24.98
N ALA A 37 10.47 11.29 26.22
CA ALA A 37 9.34 11.91 26.89
C ALA A 37 8.85 13.17 26.15
N ASP A 38 9.75 14.02 25.68
CA ASP A 38 9.41 15.20 24.87
C ASP A 38 8.75 14.81 23.54
N TYR A 39 9.24 13.76 22.88
CA TYR A 39 8.60 13.24 21.68
C TYR A 39 7.17 12.80 21.96
N LEU A 40 6.94 12.00 23.02
CA LEU A 40 5.59 11.54 23.39
C LEU A 40 4.66 12.70 23.70
N LEU A 41 5.13 13.74 24.38
CA LEU A 41 4.32 14.92 24.70
C LEU A 41 4.02 15.75 23.46
N LYS A 42 5.02 15.98 22.59
CA LYS A 42 4.88 16.73 21.34
C LYS A 42 3.83 16.10 20.42
N TYR A 43 3.83 14.76 20.33
CA TYR A 43 2.93 14.02 19.46
C TYR A 43 1.70 13.44 20.18
N ALA A 44 1.48 13.76 21.46
CA ALA A 44 0.34 13.27 22.23
C ALA A 44 -1.04 13.43 21.53
N PRO A 45 -1.33 14.54 20.81
CA PRO A 45 -2.58 14.68 20.05
C PRO A 45 -2.77 13.64 18.93
N TYR A 46 -1.68 12.97 18.51
CA TYR A 46 -1.69 11.94 17.48
C TYR A 46 -1.57 10.52 18.06
N LEU A 47 -1.32 10.37 19.35
CA LEU A 47 -1.09 9.07 20.02
C LEU A 47 -2.36 8.51 20.69
N HIS A 48 -3.53 8.80 20.13
CA HIS A 48 -4.82 8.23 20.55
C HIS A 48 -5.01 6.79 20.03
N TYR A 49 -4.06 5.92 20.39
CA TYR A 49 -4.03 4.53 19.92
C TYR A 49 -5.22 3.72 20.39
N ASP A 50 -5.81 4.06 21.52
CA ASP A 50 -7.08 3.51 22.00
C ASP A 50 -8.19 3.68 20.95
N ARG A 51 -8.31 4.87 20.37
CA ARG A 51 -9.30 5.18 19.35
C ARG A 51 -8.97 4.51 18.02
N TYR A 52 -7.70 4.51 17.63
CA TYR A 52 -7.27 3.93 16.36
C TYR A 52 -7.45 2.42 16.34
N LEU A 53 -7.09 1.75 17.43
CA LEU A 53 -7.29 0.30 17.58
C LEU A 53 -8.78 -0.05 17.60
N ALA A 54 -9.62 0.74 18.28
CA ALA A 54 -11.08 0.54 18.27
C ALA A 54 -11.68 0.73 16.86
N ALA A 55 -11.11 1.62 16.04
CA ALA A 55 -11.49 1.83 14.65
C ALA A 55 -10.85 0.81 13.68
N GLY A 56 -10.03 -0.12 14.16
CA GLY A 56 -9.33 -1.11 13.32
C GLY A 56 -8.16 -0.55 12.52
N TYR A 57 -7.66 0.65 12.84
CA TYR A 57 -6.54 1.24 12.14
C TYR A 57 -5.20 0.59 12.55
N PRO A 58 -4.29 0.37 11.60
CA PRO A 58 -2.96 -0.13 11.90
C PRO A 58 -2.14 0.95 12.64
N ILE A 59 -1.64 0.61 13.83
CA ILE A 59 -0.75 1.49 14.62
C ILE A 59 0.73 1.07 14.52
N ALA A 60 1.02 -0.10 13.95
CA ALA A 60 2.36 -0.61 13.78
C ALA A 60 2.90 -0.28 12.39
N THR A 61 4.14 0.20 12.32
CA THR A 61 4.79 0.52 11.03
C THR A 61 5.07 -0.73 10.20
N GLY A 62 5.15 -1.93 10.79
CA GLY A 62 5.47 -3.16 10.06
C GLY A 62 4.51 -3.50 8.91
N VAL A 63 3.20 -3.23 9.07
CA VAL A 63 2.23 -3.44 7.98
C VAL A 63 2.47 -2.43 6.84
N ILE A 64 2.77 -1.18 7.20
CA ILE A 64 3.05 -0.09 6.25
C ILE A 64 4.38 -0.35 5.52
N GLU A 65 5.43 -0.68 6.25
CA GLU A 65 6.76 -1.02 5.72
C GLU A 65 6.70 -2.28 4.86
N GLY A 66 5.93 -3.29 5.27
CA GLY A 66 5.66 -4.50 4.49
C GLY A 66 4.99 -4.17 3.16
N ALA A 67 3.98 -3.30 3.17
CA ALA A 67 3.35 -2.83 1.94
C ALA A 67 4.33 -2.05 1.06
N CYS A 68 5.06 -1.07 1.59
CA CYS A 68 6.06 -0.32 0.81
C CYS A 68 7.13 -1.23 0.21
N ARG A 69 7.59 -2.22 0.98
CA ARG A 69 8.57 -3.21 0.54
C ARG A 69 8.02 -4.11 -0.57
N HIS A 70 6.89 -4.75 -0.36
CA HIS A 70 6.40 -5.81 -1.25
C HIS A 70 5.52 -5.30 -2.39
N LEU A 71 4.78 -4.22 -2.19
CA LEU A 71 3.94 -3.63 -3.22
C LEU A 71 4.74 -2.70 -4.14
N VAL A 72 5.52 -1.79 -3.54
CA VAL A 72 6.17 -0.69 -4.26
C VAL A 72 7.58 -1.07 -4.70
N ARG A 73 8.48 -1.31 -3.74
CA ARG A 73 9.92 -1.49 -4.01
C ARG A 73 10.20 -2.62 -4.98
N ASP A 74 9.58 -3.78 -4.78
CA ASP A 74 9.74 -4.96 -5.62
C ASP A 74 9.40 -4.71 -7.11
N ARG A 75 8.73 -3.60 -7.45
CA ARG A 75 8.51 -3.20 -8.85
C ARG A 75 9.25 -1.94 -9.28
N MET A 76 9.33 -0.96 -8.39
CA MET A 76 9.74 0.40 -8.75
C MET A 76 11.23 0.64 -8.55
N GLU A 77 11.92 -0.15 -7.72
CA GLU A 77 13.37 -0.05 -7.48
C GLU A 77 14.18 -1.09 -8.26
N LEU A 78 13.61 -1.67 -9.33
CA LEU A 78 14.34 -2.56 -10.22
C LEU A 78 15.36 -1.77 -11.05
N THR A 79 16.62 -2.21 -11.03
CA THR A 79 17.70 -1.56 -11.80
C THR A 79 17.35 -1.52 -13.29
N GLY A 80 17.47 -0.34 -13.90
CA GLY A 80 17.17 -0.12 -15.32
C GLY A 80 15.67 0.05 -15.62
N ALA A 81 14.77 -0.16 -14.67
CA ALA A 81 13.35 0.14 -14.86
C ALA A 81 13.13 1.66 -14.91
N ARG A 82 12.36 2.12 -15.89
CA ARG A 82 11.90 3.51 -16.00
C ARG A 82 10.39 3.51 -15.95
N SER A 83 9.83 4.03 -14.87
CA SER A 83 8.39 4.20 -14.72
C SER A 83 8.04 5.68 -14.75
N ARG A 84 7.15 6.07 -15.67
CA ARG A 84 6.44 7.35 -15.54
C ARG A 84 5.41 7.22 -14.43
N LEU A 85 5.06 8.31 -13.75
CA LEU A 85 4.11 8.30 -12.63
C LEU A 85 2.81 7.55 -12.96
N VAL A 86 2.21 7.86 -14.12
CA VAL A 86 0.98 7.21 -14.60
C VAL A 86 1.14 5.69 -14.74
N GLY A 87 2.26 5.25 -15.32
CA GLY A 87 2.54 3.82 -15.47
C GLY A 87 2.86 3.13 -14.14
N ALA A 88 3.57 3.82 -13.24
CA ALA A 88 3.86 3.32 -11.90
C ALA A 88 2.55 3.10 -11.12
N GLU A 89 1.67 4.09 -11.10
CA GLU A 89 0.39 4.03 -10.41
C GLU A 89 -0.49 2.90 -10.95
N ALA A 90 -0.61 2.76 -12.28
CA ALA A 90 -1.40 1.69 -12.90
C ALA A 90 -0.89 0.29 -12.49
N VAL A 91 0.43 0.10 -12.50
CA VAL A 91 1.04 -1.17 -12.11
C VAL A 91 0.85 -1.43 -10.61
N LEU A 92 0.97 -0.42 -9.75
CA LEU A 92 0.76 -0.58 -8.30
C LEU A 92 -0.69 -0.93 -7.97
N LYS A 93 -1.67 -0.34 -8.65
CA LYS A 93 -3.10 -0.69 -8.48
C LYS A 93 -3.35 -2.16 -8.84
N LEU A 94 -2.83 -2.62 -9.97
CA LEU A 94 -2.95 -4.04 -10.38
C LEU A 94 -2.27 -4.98 -9.38
N ARG A 95 -1.09 -4.61 -8.88
CA ARG A 95 -0.40 -5.40 -7.84
C ARG A 95 -1.17 -5.40 -6.53
N ALA A 96 -1.80 -4.29 -6.15
CA ALA A 96 -2.60 -4.20 -4.94
C ALA A 96 -3.79 -5.18 -4.99
N LEU A 97 -4.51 -5.20 -6.12
CA LEU A 97 -5.60 -6.16 -6.36
C LEU A 97 -5.13 -7.62 -6.28
N ARG A 98 -3.94 -7.92 -6.82
CA ARG A 98 -3.37 -9.27 -6.74
C ARG A 98 -3.00 -9.66 -5.30
N VAL A 99 -2.42 -8.74 -4.53
CA VAL A 99 -2.00 -9.00 -3.15
C VAL A 99 -3.18 -9.08 -2.20
N SER A 100 -4.25 -8.32 -2.43
CA SER A 100 -5.49 -8.40 -1.64
C SER A 100 -6.34 -9.62 -1.98
N GLY A 101 -6.13 -10.24 -3.15
CA GLY A 101 -6.94 -11.35 -3.66
C GLY A 101 -8.18 -10.89 -4.44
N ASP A 102 -8.36 -9.58 -4.64
CA ASP A 102 -9.54 -9.01 -5.30
C ASP A 102 -9.42 -8.96 -6.83
N PHE A 103 -8.34 -9.51 -7.40
CA PHE A 103 -8.07 -9.40 -8.83
C PHE A 103 -9.20 -9.99 -9.68
N ASP A 104 -9.69 -11.17 -9.35
CA ASP A 104 -10.69 -11.86 -10.19
C ASP A 104 -12.02 -11.08 -10.18
N ALA A 105 -12.48 -10.66 -9.00
CA ALA A 105 -13.68 -9.83 -8.86
C ALA A 105 -13.56 -8.48 -9.59
N TYR A 106 -12.38 -7.85 -9.51
CA TYR A 106 -12.11 -6.62 -10.27
C TYR A 106 -12.09 -6.88 -11.78
N TRP A 107 -11.53 -8.02 -12.21
CA TRP A 107 -11.42 -8.37 -13.63
C TRP A 107 -12.80 -8.53 -14.27
N ASP A 108 -13.71 -9.26 -13.63
CA ASP A 108 -15.09 -9.42 -14.09
C ASP A 108 -15.80 -8.07 -14.20
N PHE A 109 -15.64 -7.21 -13.18
CA PHE A 109 -16.18 -5.85 -13.20
C PHE A 109 -15.59 -5.02 -14.35
N HIS A 110 -14.26 -5.09 -14.54
CA HIS A 110 -13.55 -4.34 -15.56
C HIS A 110 -14.01 -4.75 -16.96
N GLU A 111 -14.12 -6.06 -17.23
CA GLU A 111 -14.58 -6.58 -18.51
C GLU A 111 -16.01 -6.12 -18.82
N ALA A 112 -16.92 -6.20 -17.85
CA ALA A 112 -18.29 -5.70 -18.02
C ALA A 112 -18.33 -4.20 -18.34
N ARG A 113 -17.52 -3.38 -17.65
CA ARG A 113 -17.43 -1.93 -17.91
C ARG A 113 -16.80 -1.61 -19.27
N GLU A 114 -15.78 -2.36 -19.68
CA GLU A 114 -15.13 -2.19 -20.98
C GLU A 114 -16.07 -2.60 -22.12
N TYR A 115 -16.82 -3.68 -21.95
CA TYR A 115 -17.86 -4.10 -22.89
C TYR A 115 -18.90 -2.99 -23.07
N GLU A 116 -19.40 -2.41 -21.98
CA GLU A 116 -20.36 -1.31 -22.06
C GLU A 116 -19.81 -0.08 -22.81
N ARG A 117 -18.62 0.39 -22.44
CA ARG A 117 -18.00 1.60 -23.04
C ARG A 117 -17.68 1.46 -24.51
N ASN A 118 -17.08 0.33 -24.88
CA ASN A 118 -16.47 0.17 -26.20
C ASN A 118 -17.39 -0.56 -27.17
N HIS A 119 -18.34 -1.34 -26.67
CA HIS A 119 -19.25 -2.11 -27.50
C HIS A 119 -20.69 -1.65 -27.30
N ALA A 120 -21.32 -1.93 -26.16
CA ALA A 120 -22.77 -1.73 -26.01
C ALA A 120 -23.21 -0.28 -26.34
N GLN A 121 -22.47 0.73 -25.90
CA GLN A 121 -22.78 2.14 -26.20
C GLN A 121 -22.60 2.53 -27.68
N ARG A 122 -21.88 1.73 -28.48
CA ARG A 122 -21.55 2.03 -29.88
C ARG A 122 -22.39 1.25 -30.89
N TYR A 123 -23.16 0.26 -30.45
CA TYR A 123 -24.04 -0.55 -31.31
C TYR A 123 -25.52 -0.20 -31.05
N ALA A 124 -26.32 -0.17 -32.12
CA ALA A 124 -27.71 0.31 -32.09
C ALA A 124 -28.61 -0.41 -31.07
N ASP A 125 -28.37 -1.71 -30.83
CA ASP A 125 -29.15 -2.55 -29.92
C ASP A 125 -28.41 -2.88 -28.61
N GLY A 126 -27.25 -2.28 -28.36
CA GLY A 126 -26.42 -2.62 -27.19
C GLY A 126 -25.72 -3.99 -27.27
N ILE A 127 -25.87 -4.70 -28.38
CA ILE A 127 -25.34 -6.05 -28.61
C ILE A 127 -24.17 -5.95 -29.59
N ALA A 128 -22.98 -6.35 -29.15
CA ALA A 128 -21.84 -6.50 -30.04
C ALA A 128 -22.04 -7.71 -30.96
N PRO A 129 -21.67 -7.64 -32.24
CA PRO A 129 -21.69 -8.80 -33.12
C PRO A 129 -20.73 -9.89 -32.58
N PRO A 130 -21.07 -11.18 -32.75
CA PRO A 130 -20.22 -12.27 -32.29
C PRO A 130 -18.85 -12.19 -32.97
N VAL A 131 -17.79 -12.52 -32.22
CA VAL A 131 -16.44 -12.61 -32.76
C VAL A 131 -16.40 -13.78 -33.73
N THR A 132 -16.42 -13.51 -35.03
CA THR A 132 -16.09 -14.52 -36.04
C THR A 132 -14.59 -14.73 -36.04
N GLU A 133 -14.15 -15.98 -35.91
CA GLU A 133 -12.74 -16.32 -36.09
C GLU A 133 -12.27 -15.80 -37.46
N PRO A 134 -11.12 -15.12 -37.53
CA PRO A 134 -10.58 -14.72 -38.81
C PRO A 134 -10.35 -15.97 -39.66
N PRO A 135 -10.57 -15.91 -40.99
CA PRO A 135 -10.26 -17.02 -41.86
C PRO A 135 -8.79 -17.44 -41.66
N PRO A 136 -8.47 -18.74 -41.75
CA PRO A 136 -7.11 -19.21 -41.55
C PRO A 136 -6.17 -18.42 -42.46
N SER A 137 -5.18 -17.76 -41.87
CA SER A 137 -4.17 -17.02 -42.64
C SER A 137 -3.55 -17.96 -43.67
N PRO A 138 -3.42 -17.55 -44.95
CA PRO A 138 -2.71 -18.36 -45.93
C PRO A 138 -1.31 -18.67 -45.38
N CYS A 139 -0.87 -19.91 -45.54
CA CYS A 139 0.40 -20.40 -45.01
C CYS A 139 1.55 -19.54 -45.56
N SER A 140 1.96 -18.51 -44.81
CA SER A 140 3.11 -17.68 -45.19
C SER A 140 4.34 -18.58 -45.29
N PRO A 141 5.16 -18.44 -46.34
CA PRO A 141 6.36 -19.23 -46.49
C PRO A 141 7.25 -19.04 -45.25
N ARG A 142 7.73 -20.14 -44.67
CA ARG A 142 8.67 -20.12 -43.54
C ARG A 142 9.87 -19.25 -43.92
N LEU A 143 9.92 -18.03 -43.39
CA LEU A 143 11.06 -17.14 -43.57
C LEU A 143 12.29 -17.80 -42.93
N ARG A 144 13.31 -18.08 -43.74
CA ARG A 144 14.55 -18.68 -43.28
C ARG A 144 15.41 -17.57 -42.67
N ARG A 145 15.69 -17.64 -41.37
CA ARG A 145 16.60 -16.71 -40.70
C ARG A 145 18.00 -16.88 -41.28
N VAL A 146 18.47 -15.89 -42.03
CA VAL A 146 19.86 -15.80 -42.47
C VAL A 146 20.70 -15.35 -41.27
N LYS A 147 21.79 -16.07 -41.01
CA LYS A 147 22.78 -15.71 -39.97
C LYS A 147 23.69 -14.60 -40.47
#